data_AF-A0A7V9BDU9-F1
#
_entry.id   AF-A0A7V9BDU9-F1
#
_cell.length_a   1.000
_cell.length_b   1.000
_cell.length_c   1.000
_cell.angle_alpha   90.00
_cell.angle_beta   90.00
_cell.angle_gamma   90.00
#
_symmetry.space_group_name_H-M   'P 1'
#
loop_
_entity.id
_entity.type
_entity.pdbx_description
1 polymer ?
#
loop_
_entity_poly.entity_id
_entity_poly.type
_entity_poly.pdbx_seq_one_letter_code
_entity_poly.pdbx_strand_id
1 'polypeptide(L)' 'MRRGLVAGRTSATEREVTREEAQRIAVRAQLLDGSAKTVLETVRHLGFLQLDPIATVATPQELVLWSRLGSHDR' A
#
# COMPACT_ATOMS: atom_id res chain seq x y z
N MET A 1 2.38 -45.24 9.77
CA MET A 1 3.44 -45.11 8.74
C MET A 1 2.79 -44.46 7.53
N ARG A 2 2.99 -43.18 7.22
CA ARG A 2 4.17 -42.63 6.53
C ARG A 2 4.44 -41.18 6.98
N ARG A 3 5.69 -40.92 7.35
CA ARG A 3 6.27 -39.58 7.55
C ARG A 3 6.46 -38.89 6.20
N GLY A 4 6.38 -37.56 6.22
CA GLY A 4 7.39 -36.69 5.61
C GLY A 4 7.00 -36.03 4.29
N LEU A 5 6.69 -34.73 4.35
CA LEU A 5 7.58 -33.69 3.79
C LEU A 5 7.11 -32.33 4.34
N VAL A 6 7.65 -31.89 5.48
CA VAL A 6 7.62 -30.47 5.83
C VAL A 6 8.70 -29.84 4.97
N ALA A 7 8.30 -29.30 3.81
CA ALA A 7 9.13 -28.35 3.09
C ALA A 7 9.45 -27.22 4.06
N GLY A 8 10.73 -27.08 4.39
CA GLY A 8 11.22 -25.99 5.22
C GLY A 8 10.89 -24.67 4.55
N ARG A 9 9.73 -24.09 4.90
CA ARG A 9 9.49 -22.67 4.74
C ARG A 9 10.57 -22.01 5.58
N THR A 10 11.46 -21.25 4.95
CA THR A 10 12.39 -20.34 5.61
C THR A 10 11.68 -19.76 6.82
N SER A 11 12.20 -20.01 8.03
CA SER A 11 11.62 -19.49 9.25
C SER A 11 11.87 -17.98 9.29
N ALA A 12 11.11 -17.23 8.48
CA ALA A 12 10.79 -15.87 8.82
C ALA A 12 10.14 -15.96 10.21
N THR A 13 10.76 -15.32 11.20
CA THR A 13 10.17 -15.19 12.52
C THR A 13 8.79 -14.57 12.33
N GLU A 14 7.73 -15.37 12.43
CA GLU A 14 6.37 -14.89 12.24
C GLU A 14 6.08 -13.92 13.38
N ARG A 15 5.99 -12.64 13.05
CA ARG A 15 5.72 -11.59 14.03
C ARG A 15 4.21 -11.38 14.08
N GLU A 16 3.58 -11.88 15.14
CA GLU A 16 2.21 -11.52 15.45
C GLU A 16 2.11 -10.02 15.75
N VAL A 17 1.10 -9.38 15.16
CA VAL A 17 0.73 -7.99 15.36
C VAL A 17 -0.75 -7.91 15.73
N THR A 18 -1.12 -6.94 16.56
CA THR A 18 -2.53 -6.67 16.83
C THR A 18 -3.22 -6.11 15.60
N ARG A 19 -4.56 -6.12 15.60
CA ARG A 19 -5.35 -5.53 14.50
C ARG A 19 -5.05 -4.04 14.33
N GLU A 20 -4.89 -3.31 15.42
CA GLU A 20 -4.58 -1.87 15.43
C GLU A 20 -3.18 -1.61 14.87
N GLU A 21 -2.21 -2.48 15.17
CA GLU A 21 -0.88 -2.43 14.58
C GLU A 21 -0.93 -2.69 13.08
N ALA A 22 -1.64 -3.73 12.65
CA ALA A 22 -1.83 -4.04 11.24
C ALA A 22 -2.48 -2.87 10.47
N GLN A 23 -3.47 -2.20 11.07
CA GLN A 23 -4.09 -1.00 10.48
C GLN A 23 -3.10 0.15 10.34
N ARG A 24 -2.30 0.44 11.37
CA ARG A 24 -1.26 1.48 11.29
C ARG A 24 -0.23 1.16 10.21
N ILE A 25 0.20 -0.10 10.11
CA ILE A 25 1.11 -0.56 9.07
C ILE A 25 0.49 -0.34 7.69
N ALA A 26 -0.78 -0.73 7.49
CA ALA A 26 -1.47 -0.55 6.23
C ALA A 26 -1.61 0.94 5.84
N VAL A 27 -1.98 1.83 6.77
CA VAL A 27 -2.09 3.28 6.53
C VAL A 27 -0.74 3.87 6.10
N ARG A 28 0.34 3.51 6.78
CA ARG A 28 1.70 3.99 6.45
C ARG A 28 2.21 3.44 5.12
N ALA A 29 2.00 2.14 4.86
CA ALA A 29 2.35 1.52 3.58
C ALA A 29 1.58 2.12 2.39
N GLN A 30 0.45 2.78 2.65
CA GLN A 30 -0.33 3.51 1.66
C GLN A 30 0.02 5.00 1.59
N LEU A 31 1.02 5.46 2.36
CA LEU A 31 1.43 6.86 2.51
C LEU A 31 0.28 7.80 2.92
N LEU A 32 -0.74 7.27 3.61
CA LEU A 32 -1.90 8.02 4.10
C LEU A 32 -1.62 8.71 5.44
N ASP A 33 -0.39 8.63 5.93
CA ASP A 33 0.10 9.32 7.13
C ASP A 33 0.71 10.70 6.84
N GLY A 34 0.64 11.17 5.59
CA GLY A 34 1.18 12.46 5.16
C GLY A 34 2.68 12.46 4.87
N SER A 35 3.30 11.28 4.75
CA SER A 35 4.74 11.15 4.47
C SER A 35 5.11 11.27 2.97
N ALA A 36 4.13 11.29 2.07
CA ALA A 36 4.37 11.43 0.63
C ALA A 36 4.91 12.83 0.28
N LYS A 37 5.81 12.90 -0.71
CA LYS A 37 6.50 14.16 -1.10
C LYS A 37 6.38 14.49 -2.57
N THR A 38 6.68 13.51 -3.43
CA THR A 38 6.66 13.68 -4.88
C THR A 38 5.85 12.59 -5.55
N VAL A 39 5.29 12.89 -6.72
CA VAL A 39 4.50 11.93 -7.52
C VAL A 39 5.33 10.68 -7.84
N LEU A 40 6.55 10.85 -8.33
CA LEU A 40 7.39 9.71 -8.76
C LEU A 40 7.75 8.78 -7.60
N GLU A 41 8.11 9.33 -6.44
CA GLU A 41 8.40 8.52 -5.24
C GLU A 41 7.14 7.81 -4.74
N THR A 42 6.00 8.48 -4.77
CA THR A 42 4.71 7.93 -4.37
C THR A 42 4.32 6.74 -5.23
N VAL A 43 4.37 6.88 -6.57
CA VAL A 43 4.03 5.79 -7.50
C VAL A 43 5.01 4.62 -7.37
N ARG A 44 6.31 4.89 -7.20
CA ARG A 44 7.30 3.83 -6.97
C ARG A 44 7.07 3.08 -5.67
N HIS A 45 6.67 3.78 -4.60
CA HIS A 45 6.37 3.17 -3.31
C HIS A 45 5.11 2.30 -3.37
N LEU A 46 4.03 2.80 -3.98
CA LEU A 46 2.78 2.07 -4.14
C LEU A 46 2.89 0.91 -5.14
N GLY A 47 3.88 0.97 -6.04
CA GLY A 47 4.15 -0.05 -7.06
C GLY A 47 3.20 -0.01 -8.26
N PHE A 48 2.11 0.76 -8.17
CA PHE A 48 1.17 0.98 -9.26
C PHE A 48 0.38 2.28 -9.05
N LEU A 49 -0.21 2.79 -10.14
CA LEU A 49 -1.22 3.84 -10.13
C LEU A 49 -2.33 3.41 -11.08
N GLN A 50 -3.56 3.30 -10.57
CA GLN A 50 -4.70 2.92 -11.41
C GLN A 50 -5.03 4.05 -12.37
N LEU A 51 -5.11 3.72 -13.67
CA LEU A 51 -5.59 4.61 -14.71
C LEU A 51 -6.98 4.13 -15.15
N ASP A 52 -7.98 4.98 -14.96
CA ASP A 52 -9.33 4.76 -15.49
C ASP A 52 -9.90 6.09 -16.03
N PRO A 53 -9.74 6.35 -17.34
CA PRO A 53 -10.16 7.61 -17.94
C PRO A 53 -11.68 7.73 -18.10
N ILE A 54 -12.46 6.65 -17.92
CA ILE A 54 -13.92 6.67 -18.07
C ILE A 54 -14.66 6.68 -16.74
N ALA A 55 -13.93 6.76 -15.62
CA ALA A 55 -14.52 6.84 -14.29
C ALA A 55 -15.35 8.12 -14.12
N THR A 56 -16.67 7.97 -13.89
CA THR A 56 -17.63 9.09 -13.84
C THR A 56 -17.49 9.98 -12.60
N VAL A 57 -17.00 9.44 -11.48
CA VAL A 57 -16.97 10.17 -10.18
C VAL A 57 -15.68 10.99 -10.03
N ALA A 58 -14.54 10.33 -10.20
CA ALA A 58 -13.22 10.94 -10.17
C ALA A 58 -12.26 10.01 -10.88
N THR A 59 -11.26 10.57 -11.56
CA THR A 59 -10.23 9.72 -12.14
C THR A 59 -9.37 9.13 -11.01
N PRO A 60 -9.18 7.80 -10.95
CA PRO A 60 -8.46 7.18 -9.84
C PRO A 60 -7.04 7.71 -9.68
N GLN A 61 -6.37 8.08 -10.77
CA GLN A 61 -5.03 8.66 -10.71
C GLN A 61 -4.98 10.00 -9.97
N GLU A 62 -5.99 10.86 -10.11
CA GLU A 62 -6.06 12.12 -9.37
C GLU A 62 -6.41 11.87 -7.90
N LEU A 63 -7.44 11.04 -7.66
CA LEU A 63 -7.92 10.77 -6.31
C LEU A 63 -6.86 10.05 -5.46
N VAL A 64 -6.19 9.03 -6.01
CA VAL A 64 -5.14 8.29 -5.30
C VAL A 64 -3.96 9.20 -5.00
N LEU A 65 -3.45 9.93 -5.98
CA LEU A 65 -2.27 10.79 -5.77
C LEU A 65 -2.54 11.90 -4.76
N TRP A 66 -3.65 12.62 -4.91
CA TRP A 66 -3.93 13.79 -4.08
C TRP A 66 -4.45 13.45 -2.68
N SER A 67 -4.91 12.22 -2.43
CA SER A 67 -5.12 11.77 -1.05
C SER A 67 -3.83 11.48 -0.30
N ARG A 68 -2.68 11.33 -0.97
CA ARG A 68 -1.36 11.10 -0.34
C ARG A 68 -0.54 12.40 -0.30
N LEU A 69 -0.47 13.11 -1.43
CA LEU A 69 0.34 14.32 -1.58
C LEU A 69 -0.33 15.58 -1.03
N GLY A 70 -1.61 15.50 -0.66
CA GLY A 70 -2.40 16.64 -0.22
C GLY A 70 -3.02 17.42 -1.39
N SER A 71 -3.57 18.59 -1.07
CA SER A 71 -4.25 19.44 -2.05
C SER A 71 -3.34 19.77 -3.22
N HIS A 72 -3.77 19.42 -4.42
CA HIS A 72 -3.19 19.93 -5.64
C HIS A 72 -3.75 21.32 -5.87
N ASP A 73 -2.91 22.35 -5.76
CA ASP A 73 -3.27 23.69 -6.17
C ASP A 73 -3.69 23.64 -7.65
N ARG A 74 -4.87 24.18 -7.94
CA ARG A 74 -5.38 24.32 -9.31
C ARG A 74 -5.35 25.79 -9.70
#